data_AF-A0A6A5XVL1-F1
#
_entry.id   AF-A0A6A5XVL1-F1
#
_cell.length_a   1.000
_cell.length_b   1.000
_cell.length_c   1.000
_cell.angle_alpha   90.00
_cell.angle_beta   90.00
_cell.angle_gamma   90.00
#
_symmetry.space_group_name_H-M   'P 1'
#
loop_
_entity.id
_entity.type
_entity.pdbx_description
1 polymer ?
#
loop_
_entity_poly.entity_id
_entity_poly.type
_entity_poly.pdbx_seq_one_letter_code
_entity_poly.pdbx_strand_id
1 'polypeptide(L)'
;MTTLSSKRDSMDATTSDLSNKLESTTLSTASPTPKRSPLTLTSLPTSIRNRIYSHLLDTELVNLSQPNVSYTHTLTSSLLTFTPSRPPFPTTTSLFTLNRHLSRETLHYFYSTNLFIRLELYTADARHAKTMLTDSGILFVPSCPPTSATRHALDLTLVEKNSSQKRAEVMFPAQYLPRLINFWDQAKKATKSWASNHSLFVKVLNTYGFGLARFQGDVLELLRLVNGFGAVTIEEGEAGRLLPGYKEGLHESLTVGEVTAEGVKGVVEGAVERAEEALGRGEHELSAQLAQSGVVTLTYAYLTRPETLHMQADVFHKAIQRLRWRCELITAKALFGQHEEVTSSKGDWVSSTSAAVDVSKRQEVARDMLAAETAASRALSLATDSPSPNSNPWFQSLPAELIPPNKREWFTDEERGESWYVCGIVHTAVGEPLFAAGDLERACGLNPNGKGFEDAFQRAREGIDWNIKPGTGLKKVARLARQ
;
A
#
# COMPACT_ATOMS: atom_id res chain seq x y z
N MET A 1 62.78 21.67 -33.26
CA MET A 1 62.16 23.01 -33.24
C MET A 1 60.66 22.85 -33.11
N THR A 2 60.10 23.74 -32.30
CA THR A 2 58.75 23.89 -31.73
C THR A 2 57.60 24.16 -32.72
N THR A 3 56.40 23.65 -32.33
CA THR A 3 55.02 24.23 -32.38
C THR A 3 54.38 24.49 -33.75
N LEU A 4 53.09 24.19 -34.00
CA LEU A 4 51.92 24.70 -33.28
C LEU A 4 50.68 23.79 -33.41
N SER A 5 49.93 23.70 -32.31
CA SER A 5 48.54 23.24 -32.27
C SER A 5 47.60 24.23 -32.94
N SER A 6 46.63 23.76 -33.73
CA SER A 6 45.35 24.46 -33.88
C SER A 6 44.21 23.56 -33.42
N LYS A 7 43.58 23.93 -32.30
CA LYS A 7 42.21 23.53 -31.99
C LYS A 7 41.32 23.90 -33.18
N ARG A 8 40.50 22.96 -33.66
CA ARG A 8 39.34 23.27 -34.50
C ARG A 8 38.13 22.52 -33.99
N ASP A 9 37.05 23.29 -33.90
CA ASP A 9 35.81 23.02 -33.20
C ASP A 9 35.05 21.80 -33.71
N SER A 10 34.42 21.14 -32.74
CA SER A 10 33.44 20.08 -32.92
C SER A 10 32.11 20.66 -33.42
N MET A 11 32.04 21.15 -34.66
CA MET A 11 30.78 21.38 -35.38
C MET A 11 31.02 21.50 -36.90
N ASP A 12 31.51 20.44 -37.54
CA ASP A 12 31.41 20.29 -39.00
C ASP A 12 31.31 18.79 -39.33
N ALA A 13 30.16 18.19 -39.06
CA ALA A 13 29.78 16.93 -39.70
C ALA A 13 29.06 17.30 -40.99
N THR A 14 29.81 17.31 -42.09
CA THR A 14 29.33 17.54 -43.46
C THR A 14 28.20 16.57 -43.82
N THR A 15 27.13 17.10 -44.40
CA THR A 15 25.89 16.40 -44.79
C THR A 15 26.10 15.17 -45.69
N SER A 16 27.26 15.03 -46.32
CA SER A 16 27.68 13.88 -47.12
C SER A 16 27.99 12.61 -46.32
N ASP A 17 28.33 12.72 -45.02
CA ASP A 17 28.57 11.53 -44.17
C ASP A 17 27.27 10.91 -43.61
N LEU A 18 26.18 11.68 -43.65
CA LEU A 18 24.84 11.26 -43.20
C LEU A 18 24.11 10.48 -44.29
N SER A 19 24.25 10.85 -45.56
CA SER A 19 23.67 10.14 -46.70
C SER A 19 24.26 8.74 -46.86
N ASN A 20 25.59 8.59 -46.69
CA ASN A 20 26.26 7.30 -46.79
C ASN A 20 25.91 6.34 -45.63
N LYS A 21 25.54 6.87 -44.46
CA LYS A 21 25.05 6.04 -43.34
C LYS A 21 23.60 5.60 -43.54
N LEU A 22 22.75 6.44 -44.15
CA LEU A 22 21.34 6.12 -44.40
C LEU A 22 21.15 5.08 -45.51
N GLU A 23 21.98 5.12 -46.57
CA GLU A 23 21.92 4.13 -47.66
C GLU A 23 22.44 2.73 -47.27
N SER A 24 23.24 2.63 -46.20
CA SER A 24 23.71 1.33 -45.68
C SER A 24 22.68 0.57 -44.82
N THR A 25 21.52 1.17 -44.57
CA THR A 25 20.42 0.58 -43.80
C THR A 25 19.28 0.08 -44.69
N THR A 26 19.58 -0.88 -45.57
CA THR A 26 18.53 -1.73 -46.17
C THR A 26 18.21 -2.88 -45.23
N LEU A 27 16.94 -2.97 -44.79
CA LEU A 27 16.40 -4.06 -43.98
C LEU A 27 16.44 -5.38 -44.77
N SER A 28 17.53 -6.13 -44.60
CA SER A 28 17.60 -7.54 -45.01
C SER A 28 16.67 -8.37 -44.14
N THR A 29 15.53 -8.74 -44.70
CA THR A 29 14.67 -9.82 -44.23
C THR A 29 15.39 -11.17 -44.39
N ALA A 30 16.01 -11.69 -43.32
CA ALA A 30 16.07 -13.11 -42.98
C ALA A 30 17.00 -13.40 -41.77
N SER A 31 16.48 -14.21 -40.83
CA SER A 31 17.14 -14.92 -39.72
C SER A 31 17.25 -14.22 -38.35
N PRO A 32 17.22 -15.01 -37.24
CA PRO A 32 16.45 -14.72 -36.03
C PRO A 32 17.20 -13.84 -35.04
N THR A 33 16.52 -12.81 -34.52
CA THR A 33 17.08 -11.90 -33.51
C THR A 33 17.31 -12.59 -32.16
N PRO A 34 18.41 -12.24 -31.45
CA PRO A 34 18.71 -12.73 -30.11
C PRO A 34 17.70 -12.18 -29.09
N LYS A 35 17.39 -12.97 -28.06
CA LYS A 35 16.57 -12.57 -26.90
C LYS A 35 17.07 -11.22 -26.36
N ARG A 36 16.31 -10.14 -26.59
CA ARG A 36 16.53 -8.86 -25.91
C ARG A 36 16.40 -9.09 -24.41
N SER A 37 17.48 -8.87 -23.66
CA SER A 37 17.43 -8.81 -22.20
C SER A 37 16.41 -7.74 -21.77
N PRO A 38 15.62 -7.98 -20.71
CA PRO A 38 14.63 -7.02 -20.25
C PRO A 38 15.27 -5.69 -19.85
N LEU A 39 14.60 -4.59 -20.18
CA LEU A 39 14.99 -3.23 -19.80
C LEU A 39 14.83 -3.07 -18.28
N THR A 40 15.94 -2.95 -17.57
CA THR A 40 16.00 -2.68 -16.14
C THR A 40 15.83 -1.18 -15.84
N LEU A 41 15.50 -0.79 -14.60
CA LEU A 41 15.48 0.62 -14.16
C LEU A 41 16.80 1.38 -14.45
N THR A 42 17.92 0.65 -14.49
CA THR A 42 19.25 1.17 -14.85
C THR A 42 19.43 1.42 -16.35
N SER A 43 18.58 0.82 -17.20
CA SER A 43 18.57 0.99 -18.65
C SER A 43 17.77 2.21 -19.13
N LEU A 44 17.03 2.87 -18.22
CA LEU A 44 16.32 4.12 -18.53
C LEU A 44 17.31 5.28 -18.74
N PRO A 45 17.00 6.22 -19.65
CA PRO A 45 17.76 7.44 -19.82
C PRO A 45 17.92 8.20 -18.50
N THR A 46 19.11 8.77 -18.28
CA THR A 46 19.47 9.46 -17.02
C THR A 46 18.48 10.57 -16.66
N SER A 47 17.87 11.26 -17.63
CA SER A 47 16.86 12.29 -17.39
C SER A 47 15.55 11.73 -16.81
N ILE A 48 15.07 10.59 -17.30
CA ILE A 48 13.84 9.93 -16.82
C ILE A 48 14.12 9.29 -15.46
N ARG A 49 15.25 8.59 -15.36
CA ARG A 49 15.73 7.99 -14.13
C ARG A 49 15.92 9.05 -13.03
N ASN A 50 16.52 10.19 -13.34
CA ASN A 50 16.70 11.30 -12.39
C ASN A 50 15.39 12.02 -12.05
N ARG A 51 14.36 11.96 -12.90
CA ARG A 51 13.04 12.54 -12.61
C ARG A 51 12.22 11.62 -11.69
N ILE A 52 12.27 10.31 -11.95
CA ILE A 52 11.75 9.26 -11.05
C ILE A 52 12.47 9.36 -9.71
N TYR A 53 13.79 9.50 -9.73
CA TYR A 53 14.60 9.74 -8.53
C TYR A 53 14.30 11.09 -7.89
N SER A 54 14.10 12.21 -8.61
CA SER A 54 13.78 13.51 -7.98
C SER A 54 12.42 13.52 -7.28
N HIS A 55 11.48 12.69 -7.72
CA HIS A 55 10.22 12.49 -7.01
C HIS A 55 10.35 11.52 -5.81
N LEU A 56 11.43 10.73 -5.75
CA LEU A 56 11.75 9.78 -4.67
C LEU A 56 12.86 10.26 -3.71
N LEU A 57 13.65 11.28 -4.08
CA LEU A 57 14.91 11.70 -3.47
C LEU A 57 15.06 13.22 -3.52
N ASP A 58 14.51 13.91 -2.52
CA ASP A 58 15.14 15.17 -2.11
C ASP A 58 16.36 14.83 -1.26
N THR A 59 17.53 14.76 -1.89
CA THR A 59 18.80 14.59 -1.19
C THR A 59 19.90 15.40 -1.82
N GLU A 60 20.44 16.32 -1.05
CA GLU A 60 21.88 16.57 -0.85
C GLU A 60 21.98 17.84 -0.01
N LEU A 61 22.50 17.75 1.23
CA LEU A 61 23.14 18.88 1.95
C LEU A 61 23.67 18.57 3.36
N VAL A 62 23.49 17.37 3.95
CA VAL A 62 23.75 17.20 5.40
C VAL A 62 25.13 16.61 5.78
N ASN A 63 25.91 16.05 4.85
CA ASN A 63 27.11 15.25 5.23
C ASN A 63 28.49 15.81 4.81
N LEU A 64 28.60 17.09 4.47
CA LEU A 64 29.91 17.72 4.34
C LEU A 64 30.36 18.26 5.71
N SER A 65 31.00 17.43 6.57
CA SER A 65 32.07 17.83 7.54
C SER A 65 32.18 17.10 8.91
N GLN A 66 31.43 16.04 9.24
CA GLN A 66 31.52 15.41 10.59
C GLN A 66 31.94 13.91 10.60
N PRO A 67 32.71 13.45 11.62
CA PRO A 67 33.16 12.05 11.74
C PRO A 67 32.00 11.08 12.09
N ASN A 68 32.13 9.79 11.75
CA ASN A 68 31.10 8.73 11.90
C ASN A 68 30.74 8.40 13.38
N VAL A 69 29.50 7.98 13.65
CA VAL A 69 29.07 7.46 14.98
C VAL A 69 29.65 6.06 15.21
N SER A 70 30.35 5.85 16.33
CA SER A 70 30.82 4.53 16.76
C SER A 70 29.88 3.89 17.80
N TYR A 71 29.65 2.58 17.70
CA TYR A 71 28.90 1.80 18.69
C TYR A 71 29.88 1.01 19.55
N THR A 72 29.83 1.20 20.86
CA THR A 72 30.45 0.28 21.81
C THR A 72 29.45 -0.83 22.10
N HIS A 73 29.95 -2.06 22.23
CA HIS A 73 29.11 -3.23 22.50
C HIS A 73 29.70 -3.96 23.70
N THR A 74 28.82 -4.40 24.59
CA THR A 74 29.18 -5.25 25.73
C THR A 74 28.43 -6.57 25.60
N LEU A 75 29.15 -7.69 25.71
CA LEU A 75 28.54 -9.00 25.78
C LEU A 75 28.20 -9.26 27.25
N THR A 76 26.92 -9.16 27.61
CA THR A 76 26.45 -9.39 28.97
C THR A 76 25.55 -10.62 28.94
N SER A 77 25.92 -11.67 29.69
CA SER A 77 25.13 -12.91 29.78
C SER A 77 24.78 -13.50 28.41
N SER A 78 25.76 -13.54 27.48
CA SER A 78 25.62 -14.03 26.09
C SER A 78 24.71 -13.21 25.15
N LEU A 79 24.15 -12.10 25.64
CA LEU A 79 23.39 -11.11 24.88
C LEU A 79 24.29 -9.93 24.50
N LEU A 80 24.24 -9.50 23.23
CA LEU A 80 24.88 -8.27 22.81
C LEU A 80 24.05 -7.06 23.24
N THR A 81 24.66 -6.21 24.06
CA THR A 81 24.11 -4.90 24.43
C THR A 81 24.89 -3.82 23.68
N PHE A 82 24.18 -2.88 23.05
CA PHE A 82 24.79 -1.82 22.25
C PHE A 82 24.61 -0.48 22.95
N THR A 83 25.72 0.27 23.09
CA THR A 83 25.72 1.64 23.60
C THR A 83 26.31 2.56 22.52
N PRO A 84 25.57 3.55 22.03
CA PRO A 84 26.09 4.48 21.03
C PRO A 84 27.04 5.49 21.69
N SER A 85 28.13 5.87 21.01
CA SER A 85 29.09 6.88 21.49
C SER A 85 28.51 8.31 21.62
N ARG A 86 27.38 8.57 20.94
CA ARG A 86 26.57 9.79 20.99
C ARG A 86 25.15 9.49 20.48
N PRO A 87 24.13 10.34 20.73
CA PRO A 87 22.79 10.15 20.18
C PRO A 87 22.85 9.86 18.67
N PRO A 88 22.20 8.79 18.18
CA PRO A 88 22.34 8.35 16.80
C PRO A 88 21.90 9.44 15.83
N PHE A 89 22.84 9.90 15.01
CA PHE A 89 22.57 10.78 13.87
C PHE A 89 22.19 9.96 12.65
N PRO A 90 21.33 10.49 11.75
CA PRO A 90 20.80 9.75 10.61
C PRO A 90 21.92 9.35 9.65
N THR A 91 22.03 8.04 9.40
CA THR A 91 22.99 7.46 8.46
C THR A 91 22.46 7.47 7.03
N THR A 92 23.30 7.96 6.11
CA THR A 92 23.16 7.81 4.66
C THR A 92 23.85 6.52 4.20
N THR A 93 23.09 5.52 3.74
CA THR A 93 23.61 4.33 3.04
C THR A 93 22.91 4.16 1.70
N SER A 94 23.66 3.69 0.70
CA SER A 94 23.39 3.90 -0.73
C SER A 94 22.51 2.85 -1.41
N LEU A 95 21.78 2.01 -0.67
CA LEU A 95 21.04 0.89 -1.26
C LEU A 95 19.51 0.99 -1.14
N PHE A 96 18.97 1.84 -0.24
CA PHE A 96 17.57 2.32 -0.33
C PHE A 96 17.52 3.81 -0.12
N THR A 97 17.18 4.48 -1.20
CA THR A 97 16.93 5.91 -1.30
C THR A 97 15.60 6.27 -0.63
N LEU A 98 15.57 6.18 0.70
CA LEU A 98 14.70 6.97 1.59
C LEU A 98 15.60 7.76 2.53
N ASN A 99 16.38 8.65 1.93
CA ASN A 99 17.08 9.72 2.63
C ASN A 99 16.11 10.89 2.79
N ARG A 100 15.25 10.83 3.80
CA ARG A 100 14.73 12.05 4.39
C ARG A 100 14.96 11.95 5.89
N HIS A 101 15.41 13.06 6.47
CA HIS A 101 15.07 13.32 7.86
C HIS A 101 13.56 13.12 7.97
N LEU A 102 13.15 12.11 8.72
CA LEU A 102 11.75 11.96 9.09
C LEU A 102 11.31 13.30 9.67
N SER A 103 10.21 13.85 9.16
CA SER A 103 9.72 15.14 9.65
C SER A 103 9.55 15.03 11.16
N ARG A 104 9.77 16.14 11.88
CA ARG A 104 9.55 16.14 13.33
C ARG A 104 8.14 15.66 13.67
N GLU A 105 7.18 15.87 12.79
CA GLU A 105 5.80 15.39 12.91
C GLU A 105 5.68 13.88 12.74
N THR A 106 6.39 13.25 11.79
CA THR A 106 6.41 11.79 11.63
C THR A 106 7.12 11.12 12.81
N LEU A 107 8.25 11.67 13.25
CA LEU A 107 8.92 11.22 14.46
C LEU A 107 8.02 11.39 15.68
N HIS A 108 7.40 12.56 15.84
CA HIS A 108 6.45 12.81 16.92
C HIS A 108 5.26 11.86 16.84
N TYR A 109 4.70 11.58 15.65
CA TYR A 109 3.64 10.60 15.47
C TYR A 109 4.08 9.21 15.97
N PHE A 110 5.19 8.65 15.49
CA PHE A 110 5.64 7.32 15.91
C PHE A 110 6.06 7.24 17.39
N TYR A 111 6.66 8.30 17.94
CA TYR A 111 7.00 8.35 19.37
C TYR A 111 5.78 8.60 20.25
N SER A 112 4.82 9.42 19.82
CA SER A 112 3.58 9.69 20.57
C SER A 112 2.62 8.49 20.53
N THR A 113 2.55 7.77 19.40
CA THR A 113 1.76 6.55 19.27
C THR A 113 2.49 5.32 19.79
N ASN A 114 3.78 5.42 20.14
CA ASN A 114 4.64 4.31 20.58
C ASN A 114 4.69 3.13 19.61
N LEU A 115 4.52 3.30 18.29
CA LEU A 115 4.52 2.18 17.33
C LEU A 115 5.94 1.61 17.12
N PHE A 116 6.29 0.63 17.94
CA PHE A 116 7.61 -0.02 17.95
C PHE A 116 7.52 -1.49 17.54
N ILE A 117 8.64 -2.00 17.04
CA ILE A 117 8.84 -3.40 16.72
C ILE A 117 10.01 -3.90 17.55
N ARG A 118 9.85 -5.09 18.13
CA ARG A 118 10.92 -5.80 18.82
C ARG A 118 11.47 -6.86 17.89
N LEU A 119 12.79 -6.86 17.70
CA LEU A 119 13.50 -7.87 16.93
C LEU A 119 14.42 -8.68 17.84
N GLU A 120 14.26 -9.98 17.80
CA GLU A 120 15.12 -10.95 18.46
C GLU A 120 15.88 -11.78 17.42
N LEU A 121 17.19 -11.95 17.62
CA LEU A 121 18.04 -12.75 16.74
C LEU A 121 18.62 -13.94 17.50
N TYR A 122 18.31 -15.14 17.00
CA TYR A 122 18.88 -16.39 17.48
C TYR A 122 19.88 -16.92 16.44
N THR A 123 21.17 -16.89 16.77
CA THR A 123 22.27 -17.35 15.89
C THR A 123 23.39 -17.94 16.75
N ALA A 124 24.13 -18.90 16.20
CA ALA A 124 25.23 -19.52 16.92
C ALA A 124 26.36 -18.51 17.19
N ASP A 125 26.56 -17.53 16.30
CA ASP A 125 27.65 -16.55 16.35
C ASP A 125 27.16 -15.13 16.68
N ALA A 126 27.62 -14.59 17.82
CA ALA A 126 27.33 -13.20 18.20
C ALA A 126 27.88 -12.18 17.18
N ARG A 127 29.00 -12.46 16.52
CA ARG A 127 29.53 -11.56 15.47
C ARG A 127 28.58 -11.51 14.27
N HIS A 128 27.97 -12.64 13.92
CA HIS A 128 26.96 -12.70 12.87
C HIS A 128 25.73 -11.84 13.21
N ALA A 129 25.19 -11.95 14.43
CA ALA A 129 24.10 -11.08 14.89
C ALA A 129 24.45 -9.59 14.80
N LYS A 130 25.67 -9.21 15.23
CA LYS A 130 26.15 -7.84 15.14
C LYS A 130 26.21 -7.35 13.69
N THR A 131 26.75 -8.15 12.78
CA THR A 131 26.83 -7.81 11.36
C THR A 131 25.42 -7.62 10.77
N MET A 132 24.48 -8.54 11.01
CA MET A 132 23.10 -8.41 10.55
C MET A 132 22.42 -7.13 11.05
N LEU A 133 22.61 -6.76 12.32
CA LEU A 133 22.02 -5.54 12.89
C LEU A 133 22.68 -4.26 12.39
N THR A 134 23.98 -4.30 12.10
CA THR A 134 24.73 -3.16 11.56
C THR A 134 24.34 -2.93 10.09
N ASP A 135 24.32 -4.00 9.30
CA ASP A 135 24.06 -3.95 7.86
C ASP A 135 22.58 -3.67 7.54
N SER A 136 21.65 -4.15 8.38
CA SER A 136 20.23 -3.77 8.28
C SER A 136 19.96 -2.29 8.62
N GLY A 137 20.93 -1.60 9.23
CA GLY A 137 20.81 -0.19 9.56
C GLY A 137 19.91 0.12 10.77
N ILE A 138 19.46 -0.91 11.51
CA ILE A 138 18.57 -0.77 12.67
C ILE A 138 19.30 -0.21 13.90
N LEU A 139 20.60 -0.47 14.03
CA LEU A 139 21.37 0.07 15.17
C LEU A 139 21.52 1.60 15.11
N PHE A 140 21.44 2.21 13.92
CA PHE A 140 21.60 3.65 13.69
C PHE A 140 20.34 4.49 13.99
N VAL A 141 19.35 3.93 14.68
CA VAL A 141 18.07 4.57 14.97
C VAL A 141 18.22 5.62 16.09
N PRO A 142 17.86 6.91 15.88
CA PRO A 142 18.14 8.08 16.75
C PRO A 142 17.72 7.99 18.22
N SER A 143 16.83 7.08 18.58
CA SER A 143 16.52 6.77 19.96
C SER A 143 15.88 5.38 20.03
N CYS A 144 16.66 4.40 20.48
CA CYS A 144 16.13 3.13 20.94
C CYS A 144 15.47 3.40 22.31
N PRO A 145 14.16 3.21 22.48
CA PRO A 145 13.60 3.20 23.83
C PRO A 145 14.28 2.05 24.62
N PRO A 146 14.44 2.17 25.94
CA PRO A 146 14.96 1.07 26.73
C PRO A 146 14.09 -0.17 26.49
N THR A 147 14.71 -1.35 26.48
CA THR A 147 14.04 -2.66 26.33
C THR A 147 12.94 -2.92 27.38
N SER A 148 12.79 -2.02 28.37
CA SER A 148 11.69 -1.94 29.33
C SER A 148 10.42 -1.28 28.81
N ALA A 149 10.38 -0.76 27.57
CA ALA A 149 9.16 -0.25 26.97
C ALA A 149 8.18 -1.40 26.71
N THR A 150 7.05 -1.40 27.42
CA THR A 150 6.06 -2.49 27.43
C THR A 150 5.05 -2.42 26.29
N ARG A 151 5.03 -1.34 25.50
CA ARG A 151 4.10 -1.14 24.39
C ARG A 151 4.84 -1.20 23.06
N HIS A 152 4.61 -2.28 22.30
CA HIS A 152 5.06 -2.47 20.92
C HIS A 152 3.97 -3.15 20.09
N ALA A 153 4.08 -3.02 18.76
CA ALA A 153 3.12 -3.53 17.79
C ALA A 153 3.34 -4.99 17.41
N LEU A 154 4.62 -5.37 17.35
CA LEU A 154 5.07 -6.59 16.69
C LEU A 154 6.33 -7.11 17.37
N ASP A 155 6.35 -8.41 17.70
CA ASP A 155 7.60 -9.14 17.93
C ASP A 155 7.98 -9.89 16.66
N LEU A 156 9.22 -9.70 16.23
CA LEU A 156 9.87 -10.45 15.18
C LEU A 156 11.01 -11.25 15.79
N THR A 157 10.96 -12.56 15.70
CA THR A 157 12.07 -13.43 16.12
C THR A 157 12.59 -14.16 14.90
N LEU A 158 13.86 -13.93 14.57
CA LEU A 158 14.55 -14.61 13.47
C LEU A 158 15.50 -15.65 14.07
N VAL A 159 15.31 -16.92 13.70
CA VAL A 159 16.08 -18.05 14.21
C VAL A 159 16.87 -18.69 13.08
N GLU A 160 18.19 -18.64 13.17
CA GLU A 160 19.08 -19.37 12.27
C GLU A 160 19.02 -20.87 12.56
N LYS A 161 19.08 -21.69 11.50
CA LYS A 161 19.08 -23.15 11.58
C LYS A 161 20.12 -23.65 12.58
N ASN A 162 19.70 -24.59 13.43
CA ASN A 162 20.49 -25.16 14.52
C ASN A 162 20.92 -24.17 15.62
N SER A 163 20.33 -22.97 15.67
CA SER A 163 20.56 -22.04 16.78
C SER A 163 19.43 -22.09 17.80
N SER A 164 19.81 -22.14 19.08
CA SER A 164 18.93 -21.96 20.24
C SER A 164 19.35 -20.75 21.09
N GLN A 165 20.42 -20.05 20.69
CA GLN A 165 21.02 -19.00 21.50
C GLN A 165 20.56 -17.62 21.04
N LYS A 166 19.82 -16.91 21.90
CA LYS A 166 19.47 -15.50 21.70
C LYS A 166 20.73 -14.65 21.80
N ARG A 167 21.10 -13.98 20.71
CA ARG A 167 22.33 -13.17 20.63
C ARG A 167 22.07 -11.68 20.65
N ALA A 168 20.91 -11.25 20.18
CA ALA A 168 20.54 -9.85 20.20
C ALA A 168 19.04 -9.66 20.38
N GLU A 169 18.70 -8.54 21.02
CA GLU A 169 17.35 -8.01 21.15
C GLU A 169 17.41 -6.50 20.93
N VAL A 170 16.62 -5.99 20.00
CA VAL A 170 16.56 -4.56 19.69
C VAL A 170 15.12 -4.15 19.49
N MET A 171 14.75 -3.01 20.07
CA MET A 171 13.46 -2.38 19.85
C MET A 171 13.65 -1.15 18.96
N PHE A 172 12.89 -1.03 17.88
CA PHE A 172 13.03 0.07 16.93
C PHE A 172 11.67 0.57 16.43
N PRO A 173 11.52 1.85 16.04
CA PRO A 173 10.28 2.38 15.50
C PRO A 173 9.89 1.67 14.20
N ALA A 174 8.61 1.35 14.01
CA ALA A 174 8.13 0.57 12.86
C ALA A 174 8.49 1.14 11.48
N GLN A 175 8.71 2.46 11.37
CA GLN A 175 9.20 3.11 10.14
C GLN A 175 10.55 2.57 9.61
N TYR A 176 11.34 1.90 10.45
CA TYR A 176 12.60 1.26 10.04
C TYR A 176 12.42 -0.20 9.61
N LEU A 177 11.21 -0.77 9.77
CA LEU A 177 10.90 -2.12 9.28
C LEU A 177 11.25 -2.31 7.80
N PRO A 178 10.94 -1.38 6.88
CA PRO A 178 11.34 -1.52 5.48
C PRO A 178 12.83 -1.79 5.30
N ARG A 179 13.72 -1.21 6.14
CA ARG A 179 15.18 -1.45 6.05
C ARG A 179 15.53 -2.90 6.39
N LEU A 180 14.92 -3.43 7.45
CA LEU A 180 15.10 -4.83 7.87
C LEU A 180 14.68 -5.80 6.76
N ILE A 181 13.46 -5.60 6.26
CA ILE A 181 12.87 -6.42 5.19
C ILE A 181 13.74 -6.40 3.96
N ASN A 182 14.29 -5.23 3.62
CA ASN A 182 15.15 -5.12 2.46
C ASN A 182 16.49 -5.83 2.61
N PHE A 183 17.09 -5.70 3.79
CA PHE A 183 18.30 -6.42 4.11
C PHE A 183 18.06 -7.94 3.98
N TRP A 184 16.92 -8.45 4.46
CA TRP A 184 16.56 -9.86 4.29
C TRP A 184 16.35 -10.26 2.82
N ASP A 185 15.68 -9.43 2.03
CA ASP A 185 15.51 -9.67 0.59
C ASP A 185 16.86 -9.71 -0.15
N GLN A 186 17.77 -8.78 0.13
CA GLN A 186 19.13 -8.80 -0.42
C GLN A 186 19.93 -10.02 0.04
N ALA A 187 19.85 -10.38 1.33
CA ALA A 187 20.52 -11.55 1.86
C ALA A 187 20.04 -12.83 1.15
N LYS A 188 18.72 -12.95 0.93
CA LYS A 188 18.12 -14.02 0.13
C LYS A 188 18.62 -14.01 -1.32
N LYS A 189 18.66 -12.86 -1.98
CA LYS A 189 19.13 -12.74 -3.38
C LYS A 189 20.62 -13.07 -3.51
N ALA A 190 21.44 -12.65 -2.55
CA ALA A 190 22.86 -12.93 -2.51
C ALA A 190 23.14 -14.41 -2.20
N THR A 191 22.36 -15.00 -1.28
CA THR A 191 22.54 -16.38 -0.82
C THR A 191 21.20 -17.13 -0.89
N LYS A 192 21.03 -17.96 -1.93
CA LYS A 192 19.78 -18.68 -2.20
C LYS A 192 19.28 -19.52 -1.01
N SER A 193 20.19 -20.06 -0.19
CA SER A 193 19.86 -20.86 0.99
C SER A 193 19.59 -20.03 2.25
N TRP A 194 19.78 -18.70 2.21
CA TRP A 194 19.64 -17.85 3.38
C TRP A 194 18.23 -17.95 3.97
N ALA A 195 17.19 -17.69 3.18
CA ALA A 195 15.81 -17.76 3.69
C ALA A 195 15.47 -19.16 4.23
N SER A 196 15.82 -20.23 3.50
CA SER A 196 15.56 -21.61 3.94
C SER A 196 16.32 -22.03 5.21
N ASN A 197 17.40 -21.31 5.56
CA ASN A 197 18.16 -21.52 6.78
C ASN A 197 17.67 -20.67 7.96
N HIS A 198 16.62 -19.86 7.78
CA HIS A 198 16.04 -19.07 8.84
C HIS A 198 14.56 -19.42 9.05
N SER A 199 14.16 -19.42 10.31
CA SER A 199 12.76 -19.47 10.72
C SER A 199 12.34 -18.10 11.24
N LEU A 200 11.16 -17.64 10.84
CA LEU A 200 10.61 -16.35 11.25
C LEU A 200 9.38 -16.56 12.14
N PHE A 201 9.41 -16.00 13.34
CA PHE A 201 8.26 -15.96 14.25
C PHE A 201 7.76 -14.52 14.33
N VAL A 202 6.47 -14.33 14.12
CA VAL A 202 5.81 -13.04 14.08
C VAL A 202 4.68 -13.05 15.11
N LYS A 203 4.81 -12.27 16.19
CA LYS A 203 3.76 -12.13 17.21
C LYS A 203 3.10 -10.77 17.09
N VAL A 204 1.80 -10.79 16.83
CA VAL A 204 1.00 -9.58 16.61
C VAL A 204 0.36 -9.12 17.91
N LEU A 205 0.71 -7.90 18.35
CA LEU A 205 0.20 -7.33 19.58
C LEU A 205 -0.83 -6.21 19.36
N ASN A 206 -0.73 -5.43 18.28
CA ASN A 206 -1.64 -4.29 17.97
C ASN A 206 -2.17 -3.53 19.22
N THR A 207 -1.28 -3.13 20.12
CA THR A 207 -1.64 -2.55 21.43
C THR A 207 -2.23 -1.12 21.33
N TYR A 208 -2.42 -0.61 20.12
CA TYR A 208 -2.74 0.80 19.83
C TYR A 208 -4.18 1.03 19.37
N GLY A 209 -4.97 -0.02 19.17
CA GLY A 209 -6.37 0.11 18.72
C GLY A 209 -6.52 0.65 17.30
N PHE A 210 -5.51 0.49 16.43
CA PHE A 210 -5.66 0.77 15.01
C PHE A 210 -6.62 -0.25 14.38
N GLY A 211 -7.45 0.20 13.43
CA GLY A 211 -8.27 -0.70 12.60
C GLY A 211 -7.39 -1.77 11.93
N LEU A 212 -7.86 -3.02 11.93
CA LEU A 212 -7.00 -4.18 11.68
C LEU A 212 -6.38 -4.12 10.27
N ALA A 213 -7.16 -3.76 9.25
CA ALA A 213 -6.67 -3.64 7.87
C ALA A 213 -5.51 -2.64 7.71
N ARG A 214 -5.62 -1.48 8.38
CA ARG A 214 -4.57 -0.45 8.34
C ARG A 214 -3.33 -0.91 9.11
N PHE A 215 -3.51 -1.48 10.30
CA PHE A 215 -2.41 -2.03 11.08
C PHE A 215 -1.64 -3.11 10.32
N GLN A 216 -2.37 -4.04 9.71
CA GLN A 216 -1.81 -5.10 8.87
C GLN A 216 -1.05 -4.51 7.67
N GLY A 217 -1.60 -3.50 7.01
CA GLY A 217 -0.93 -2.79 5.92
C GLY A 217 0.37 -2.11 6.33
N ASP A 218 0.37 -1.43 7.47
CA ASP A 218 1.53 -0.65 7.92
C ASP A 218 2.65 -1.54 8.47
N VAL A 219 2.32 -2.69 9.06
CA VAL A 219 3.26 -3.48 9.89
C VAL A 219 3.53 -4.87 9.32
N LEU A 220 2.60 -5.48 8.59
CA LEU A 220 2.70 -6.88 8.17
C LEU A 220 2.83 -7.07 6.65
N GLU A 221 2.24 -6.20 5.83
CA GLU A 221 2.28 -6.39 4.37
C GLU A 221 3.68 -6.32 3.77
N LEU A 222 4.56 -5.51 4.37
CA LEU A 222 5.97 -5.46 3.98
C LEU A 222 6.68 -6.81 4.16
N LEU A 223 6.27 -7.65 5.12
CA LEU A 223 6.89 -8.95 5.33
C LEU A 223 6.73 -9.83 4.09
N ARG A 224 5.62 -9.70 3.33
CA ARG A 224 5.39 -10.50 2.12
C ARG A 224 6.52 -10.36 1.11
N LEU A 225 7.31 -9.29 1.13
CA LEU A 225 8.49 -9.13 0.28
C LEU A 225 9.53 -10.25 0.45
N VAL A 226 9.64 -10.80 1.66
CA VAL A 226 10.66 -11.77 2.01
C VAL A 226 10.00 -13.13 2.11
N ASN A 227 10.37 -14.04 1.21
CA ASN A 227 9.74 -15.34 1.08
C ASN A 227 10.76 -16.48 0.99
N GLY A 228 10.29 -17.72 1.12
CA GLY A 228 11.13 -18.92 1.11
C GLY A 228 11.83 -19.19 2.44
N PHE A 229 11.25 -18.71 3.55
CA PHE A 229 11.73 -19.04 4.89
C PHE A 229 11.60 -20.54 5.16
N GLY A 230 12.53 -21.11 5.93
CA GLY A 230 12.52 -22.54 6.28
C GLY A 230 11.32 -22.93 7.14
N ALA A 231 10.88 -22.03 8.01
CA ALA A 231 9.62 -22.12 8.74
C ALA A 231 9.12 -20.72 9.11
N VAL A 232 7.80 -20.56 9.20
CA VAL A 232 7.17 -19.31 9.61
C VAL A 232 6.08 -19.61 10.63
N THR A 233 6.06 -18.88 11.73
CA THR A 233 5.00 -18.98 12.73
C THR A 233 4.43 -17.59 12.94
N ILE A 234 3.11 -17.46 12.77
CA ILE A 234 2.40 -16.20 13.00
C ILE A 234 1.43 -16.42 14.15
N GLU A 235 1.63 -15.69 15.24
CA GLU A 235 0.82 -15.76 16.44
C GLU A 235 0.05 -14.47 16.66
N GLU A 236 -1.23 -14.60 16.97
CA GLU A 236 -2.00 -13.51 17.53
C GLU A 236 -1.72 -13.46 19.03
N GLY A 237 -1.19 -12.35 19.53
CA GLY A 237 -0.94 -12.21 20.96
C GLY A 237 -2.22 -12.29 21.79
N GLU A 238 -3.32 -11.75 21.26
CA GLU A 238 -4.70 -11.94 21.74
C GLU A 238 -5.59 -12.20 20.52
N ALA A 239 -6.63 -13.02 20.69
CA ALA A 239 -7.55 -13.38 19.62
C ALA A 239 -8.26 -12.15 19.03
N GLY A 240 -8.41 -12.12 17.70
CA GLY A 240 -9.13 -11.05 16.99
C GLY A 240 -8.25 -9.86 16.60
N ARG A 241 -6.91 -10.01 16.67
CA ARG A 241 -5.96 -8.98 16.25
C ARG A 241 -5.55 -9.07 14.79
N LEU A 242 -6.01 -10.10 14.10
CA LEU A 242 -5.89 -10.25 12.65
C LEU A 242 -7.25 -10.48 12.03
N LEU A 243 -7.43 -9.97 10.81
CA LEU A 243 -8.57 -10.31 9.98
C LEU A 243 -8.58 -11.81 9.66
N PRO A 244 -9.77 -12.44 9.58
CA PRO A 244 -9.90 -13.85 9.22
C PRO A 244 -9.16 -14.19 7.92
N GLY A 245 -8.34 -15.24 7.95
CA GLY A 245 -7.60 -15.70 6.77
C GLY A 245 -6.31 -14.93 6.46
N TYR A 246 -6.05 -13.81 7.15
CA TYR A 246 -4.86 -13.00 6.92
C TYR A 246 -3.59 -13.74 7.32
N LYS A 247 -3.64 -14.42 8.47
CA LYS A 247 -2.54 -15.21 9.02
C LYS A 247 -2.10 -16.29 8.03
N GLU A 248 -3.05 -17.05 7.50
CA GLU A 248 -2.81 -18.15 6.55
C GLU A 248 -2.20 -17.60 5.26
N GLY A 249 -2.78 -16.53 4.71
CA GLY A 249 -2.26 -15.91 3.49
C GLY A 249 -0.87 -15.31 3.67
N LEU A 250 -0.56 -14.71 4.82
CA LEU A 250 0.78 -14.19 5.12
C LEU A 250 1.78 -15.35 5.30
N HIS A 251 1.41 -16.39 6.04
CA HIS A 251 2.23 -17.59 6.22
C HIS A 251 2.61 -18.22 4.87
N GLU A 252 1.63 -18.42 3.98
CA GLU A 252 1.86 -18.95 2.65
C GLU A 252 2.81 -18.07 1.83
N SER A 253 2.61 -16.75 1.87
CA SER A 253 3.48 -15.79 1.17
C SER A 253 4.93 -15.81 1.67
N LEU A 254 5.15 -16.05 2.97
CA LEU A 254 6.48 -16.08 3.57
C LEU A 254 7.20 -17.41 3.38
N THR A 255 6.46 -18.50 3.20
CA THR A 255 7.01 -19.87 3.02
C THR A 255 7.21 -20.26 1.55
N VAL A 256 6.43 -19.68 0.63
CA VAL A 256 6.58 -19.97 -0.81
C VAL A 256 7.96 -19.54 -1.33
N GLY A 257 8.63 -20.41 -2.10
CA GLY A 257 9.97 -20.11 -2.61
C GLY A 257 10.02 -18.93 -3.58
N GLU A 258 8.97 -18.79 -4.40
CA GLU A 258 8.79 -17.74 -5.40
C GLU A 258 7.33 -17.27 -5.39
N VAL A 259 7.10 -15.96 -5.47
CA VAL A 259 5.74 -15.42 -5.52
C VAL A 259 5.28 -15.33 -6.97
N THR A 260 4.12 -15.92 -7.27
CA THR A 260 3.49 -15.90 -8.59
C THR A 260 2.39 -14.85 -8.66
N ALA A 261 2.08 -14.39 -9.88
CA ALA A 261 0.97 -13.46 -10.12
C ALA A 261 -0.38 -14.04 -9.67
N GLU A 262 -0.63 -15.33 -9.97
CA GLU A 262 -1.84 -16.03 -9.53
C GLU A 262 -1.91 -16.19 -8.01
N GLY A 263 -0.78 -16.40 -7.33
CA GLY A 263 -0.76 -16.44 -5.86
C GLY A 263 -1.18 -15.10 -5.24
N VAL A 264 -0.69 -13.98 -5.79
CA VAL A 264 -1.13 -12.64 -5.36
C VAL A 264 -2.63 -12.46 -5.61
N LYS A 265 -3.12 -12.84 -6.79
CA LYS A 265 -4.52 -12.75 -7.16
C LYS A 265 -5.40 -13.57 -6.21
N GLY A 266 -5.02 -14.81 -5.91
CA GLY A 266 -5.75 -15.72 -5.02
C GLY A 266 -5.86 -15.20 -3.58
N VAL A 267 -4.80 -14.56 -3.05
CA VAL A 267 -4.85 -13.93 -1.71
C VAL A 267 -5.89 -12.80 -1.68
N VAL A 268 -5.95 -11.98 -2.74
CA VAL A 268 -6.90 -10.87 -2.85
C VAL A 268 -8.31 -11.39 -3.08
N GLU A 269 -8.50 -12.38 -3.94
CA GLU A 269 -9.77 -13.08 -4.16
C GLU A 269 -10.33 -13.61 -2.84
N GLY A 270 -9.53 -14.34 -2.06
CA GLY A 270 -9.99 -14.86 -0.76
C GLY A 270 -10.33 -13.77 0.26
N ALA A 271 -9.70 -12.59 0.20
CA ALA A 271 -10.09 -11.45 1.02
C ALA A 271 -11.43 -10.85 0.57
N VAL A 272 -11.65 -10.72 -0.74
CA VAL A 272 -12.90 -10.21 -1.33
C VAL A 272 -14.08 -11.15 -1.05
N GLU A 273 -13.91 -12.45 -1.24
CA GLU A 273 -14.96 -13.44 -0.97
C GLU A 273 -15.41 -13.40 0.49
N ARG A 274 -14.46 -13.40 1.43
CA ARG A 274 -14.77 -13.24 2.86
C ARG A 274 -15.45 -11.91 3.18
N ALA A 275 -15.08 -10.82 2.48
CA ALA A 275 -15.71 -9.53 2.66
C ALA A 275 -17.18 -9.55 2.20
N GLU A 276 -17.49 -10.22 1.09
CA GLU A 276 -18.85 -10.40 0.60
C GLU A 276 -19.68 -11.31 1.51
N GLU A 277 -19.11 -12.40 2.01
CA GLU A 277 -19.76 -13.26 3.00
C GLU A 277 -20.08 -12.50 4.29
N ALA A 278 -19.14 -11.72 4.81
CA ALA A 278 -19.36 -10.87 5.98
C ALA A 278 -20.46 -9.82 5.72
N LEU A 279 -20.47 -9.21 4.53
CA LEU A 279 -21.53 -8.27 4.13
C LEU A 279 -22.90 -8.97 4.12
N GLY A 280 -22.98 -10.18 3.55
CA GLY A 280 -24.20 -10.98 3.50
C GLY A 280 -24.72 -11.41 4.87
N ARG A 281 -23.84 -11.51 5.88
CA ARG A 281 -24.21 -11.76 7.29
C ARG A 281 -24.56 -10.49 8.08
N GLY A 282 -24.44 -9.30 7.49
CA GLY A 282 -24.63 -8.02 8.19
C GLY A 282 -23.43 -7.61 9.06
N GLU A 283 -22.29 -8.27 8.93
CA GLU A 283 -21.03 -7.94 9.63
C GLU A 283 -20.32 -6.78 8.90
N HIS A 284 -20.95 -5.62 8.85
CA HIS A 284 -20.53 -4.48 8.04
C HIS A 284 -19.09 -4.00 8.33
N GLU A 285 -18.72 -3.84 9.59
CA GLU A 285 -17.38 -3.39 9.96
C GLU A 285 -16.29 -4.38 9.49
N LEU A 286 -16.51 -5.68 9.71
CA LEU A 286 -15.59 -6.72 9.28
C LEU A 286 -15.47 -6.75 7.75
N SER A 287 -16.60 -6.64 7.04
CA SER A 287 -16.63 -6.58 5.58
C SER A 287 -15.81 -5.41 5.03
N ALA A 288 -15.98 -4.21 5.60
CA ALA A 288 -15.22 -3.03 5.21
C ALA A 288 -13.71 -3.23 5.42
N GLN A 289 -13.31 -3.80 6.57
CA GLN A 289 -11.90 -4.07 6.87
C GLN A 289 -11.29 -5.14 5.93
N LEU A 290 -12.02 -6.22 5.61
CA LEU A 290 -11.57 -7.24 4.67
C LEU A 290 -11.39 -6.69 3.25
N ALA A 291 -12.33 -5.87 2.78
CA ALA A 291 -12.23 -5.22 1.49
C ALA A 291 -11.03 -4.24 1.43
N GLN A 292 -10.82 -3.46 2.49
CA GLN A 292 -9.65 -2.58 2.60
C GLN A 292 -8.34 -3.36 2.65
N SER A 293 -8.30 -4.52 3.30
CA SER A 293 -7.14 -5.41 3.31
C SER A 293 -6.78 -5.88 1.90
N GLY A 294 -7.78 -6.21 1.07
CA GLY A 294 -7.59 -6.52 -0.35
C GLY A 294 -6.97 -5.36 -1.15
N VAL A 295 -7.47 -4.13 -0.94
CA VAL A 295 -6.90 -2.90 -1.55
C VAL A 295 -5.44 -2.71 -1.18
N VAL A 296 -5.12 -2.82 0.10
CA VAL A 296 -3.76 -2.66 0.62
C VAL A 296 -2.84 -3.72 0.03
N THR A 297 -3.26 -4.98 0.05
CA THR A 297 -2.50 -6.12 -0.51
C THR A 297 -2.19 -5.90 -1.98
N LEU A 298 -3.19 -5.51 -2.79
CA LEU A 298 -3.02 -5.19 -4.21
C LEU A 298 -2.01 -4.04 -4.41
N THR A 299 -2.15 -2.98 -3.64
CA THR A 299 -1.28 -1.80 -3.75
C THR A 299 0.17 -2.18 -3.46
N TYR A 300 0.43 -2.90 -2.36
CA TYR A 300 1.76 -3.38 -2.03
C TYR A 300 2.30 -4.34 -3.09
N ALA A 301 1.48 -5.23 -3.63
CA ALA A 301 1.92 -6.15 -4.66
C ALA A 301 2.39 -5.42 -5.93
N TYR A 302 1.68 -4.38 -6.38
CA TYR A 302 2.11 -3.57 -7.54
C TYR A 302 3.33 -2.68 -7.24
N LEU A 303 3.49 -2.20 -6.00
CA LEU A 303 4.70 -1.48 -5.59
C LEU A 303 5.94 -2.37 -5.56
N THR A 304 5.77 -3.63 -5.20
CA THR A 304 6.89 -4.52 -4.85
C THR A 304 7.21 -5.55 -5.92
N ARG A 305 6.24 -5.94 -6.73
CA ARG A 305 6.37 -6.95 -7.79
C ARG A 305 5.80 -6.48 -9.13
N PRO A 306 6.10 -5.24 -9.58
CA PRO A 306 5.51 -4.72 -10.79
C PRO A 306 5.85 -5.57 -12.01
N GLU A 307 7.07 -6.09 -12.13
CA GLU A 307 7.47 -6.92 -13.27
C GLU A 307 6.65 -8.20 -13.36
N THR A 308 6.48 -8.92 -12.25
CA THR A 308 5.70 -10.16 -12.21
C THR A 308 4.24 -9.93 -12.59
N LEU A 309 3.65 -8.80 -12.17
CA LEU A 309 2.24 -8.50 -12.36
C LEU A 309 1.94 -7.87 -13.72
N HIS A 310 2.79 -6.96 -14.22
CA HIS A 310 2.60 -6.25 -15.50
C HIS A 310 2.94 -7.09 -16.73
N MET A 311 3.68 -8.19 -16.57
CA MET A 311 3.96 -9.12 -17.68
C MET A 311 2.82 -10.10 -17.96
N GLN A 312 1.72 -10.05 -17.20
CA GLN A 312 0.61 -10.97 -17.36
C GLN A 312 -0.29 -10.60 -18.54
N ALA A 313 -1.14 -11.55 -18.96
CA ALA A 313 -2.09 -11.34 -20.05
C ALA A 313 -3.25 -10.42 -19.64
N ASP A 314 -3.96 -9.85 -20.62
CA ASP A 314 -5.14 -9.00 -20.41
C ASP A 314 -6.20 -9.62 -19.49
N VAL A 315 -6.38 -10.94 -19.55
CA VAL A 315 -7.34 -11.66 -18.68
C VAL A 315 -6.99 -11.49 -17.20
N PHE A 316 -5.71 -11.53 -16.87
CA PHE A 316 -5.23 -11.30 -15.49
C PHE A 316 -5.50 -9.85 -15.07
N HIS A 317 -5.16 -8.88 -15.92
CA HIS A 317 -5.39 -7.46 -15.62
C HIS A 317 -6.88 -7.14 -15.45
N LYS A 318 -7.74 -7.73 -16.29
CA LYS A 318 -9.19 -7.67 -16.13
C LYS A 318 -9.63 -8.20 -14.77
N ALA A 319 -9.10 -9.34 -14.33
CA ALA A 319 -9.41 -9.89 -13.01
C ALA A 319 -8.95 -8.94 -11.88
N ILE A 320 -7.73 -8.38 -11.97
CA ILE A 320 -7.22 -7.42 -10.98
C ILE A 320 -8.10 -6.16 -10.91
N GLN A 321 -8.50 -5.59 -12.05
CA GLN A 321 -9.36 -4.41 -12.07
C GLN A 321 -10.72 -4.71 -11.43
N ARG A 322 -11.29 -5.89 -11.71
CA ARG A 322 -12.54 -6.34 -11.08
C ARG A 322 -12.39 -6.58 -9.58
N LEU A 323 -11.26 -7.13 -9.13
CA LEU A 323 -10.98 -7.30 -7.70
C LEU A 323 -10.87 -5.96 -6.98
N ARG A 324 -10.12 -5.01 -7.54
CA ARG A 324 -10.03 -3.67 -6.98
C ARG A 324 -11.39 -2.99 -6.94
N TRP A 325 -12.16 -3.09 -8.03
CA TRP A 325 -13.52 -2.58 -8.12
C TRP A 325 -14.43 -3.19 -7.03
N ARG A 326 -14.44 -4.52 -6.87
CA ARG A 326 -15.20 -5.22 -5.83
C ARG A 326 -14.83 -4.74 -4.44
N CYS A 327 -13.54 -4.60 -4.13
CA CYS A 327 -13.13 -4.08 -2.82
C CYS A 327 -13.72 -2.69 -2.55
N GLU A 328 -13.56 -1.74 -3.47
CA GLU A 328 -14.09 -0.37 -3.28
C GLU A 328 -15.63 -0.37 -3.16
N LEU A 329 -16.32 -1.18 -3.98
CA LEU A 329 -17.77 -1.30 -3.94
C LEU A 329 -18.27 -1.93 -2.64
N ILE A 330 -17.62 -2.99 -2.14
CA ILE A 330 -17.95 -3.65 -0.88
C ILE A 330 -17.71 -2.69 0.29
N THR A 331 -16.58 -1.96 0.30
CA THR A 331 -16.32 -0.93 1.32
C THR A 331 -17.44 0.10 1.36
N ALA A 332 -17.88 0.60 0.21
CA ALA A 332 -19.00 1.55 0.15
C ALA A 332 -20.31 0.96 0.70
N LYS A 333 -20.68 -0.24 0.26
CA LYS A 333 -21.89 -0.94 0.74
C LYS A 333 -21.85 -1.24 2.24
N ALA A 334 -20.70 -1.67 2.75
CA ALA A 334 -20.51 -2.00 4.15
C ALA A 334 -20.65 -0.76 5.04
N LEU A 335 -19.95 0.33 4.69
CA LEU A 335 -20.03 1.59 5.43
C LEU A 335 -21.44 2.20 5.37
N PHE A 336 -22.11 2.13 4.22
CA PHE A 336 -23.50 2.54 4.09
C PHE A 336 -24.43 1.69 4.97
N GLY A 337 -24.34 0.36 4.87
CA GLY A 337 -25.18 -0.59 5.61
C GLY A 337 -25.06 -0.45 7.14
N GLN A 338 -23.86 -0.12 7.65
CA GLN A 338 -23.63 0.12 9.07
C GLN A 338 -24.52 1.25 9.66
N HIS A 339 -24.94 2.19 8.81
CA HIS A 339 -25.72 3.36 9.22
C HIS A 339 -27.06 3.47 8.49
N GLU A 340 -27.57 2.38 7.91
CA GLU A 340 -28.81 2.38 7.12
C GLU A 340 -30.01 2.89 7.95
N GLU A 341 -30.09 2.51 9.23
CA GLU A 341 -31.15 2.97 10.14
C GLU A 341 -31.15 4.51 10.30
N VAL A 342 -29.97 5.11 10.48
CA VAL A 342 -29.80 6.56 10.68
C VAL A 342 -30.01 7.32 9.36
N THR A 343 -29.53 6.75 8.26
CA THR A 343 -29.53 7.38 6.93
C THR A 343 -30.83 7.18 6.14
N SER A 344 -31.73 6.34 6.62
CA SER A 344 -33.06 6.09 6.05
C SER A 344 -33.90 7.36 5.86
N SER A 345 -33.66 8.40 6.66
CA SER A 345 -34.41 9.66 6.73
C SER A 345 -34.05 10.72 5.66
N LYS A 346 -33.66 10.33 4.44
CA LYS A 346 -33.37 11.25 3.30
C LYS A 346 -32.45 12.43 3.66
N GLY A 347 -31.46 12.23 4.54
CA GLY A 347 -30.49 13.26 4.94
C GLY A 347 -30.94 14.17 6.09
N ASP A 348 -32.10 13.93 6.71
CA ASP A 348 -32.56 14.71 7.87
C ASP A 348 -31.56 14.66 9.03
N TRP A 349 -30.85 13.55 9.21
CA TRP A 349 -29.78 13.38 10.20
C TRP A 349 -28.61 14.38 10.03
N VAL A 350 -28.41 14.93 8.83
CA VAL A 350 -27.36 15.92 8.51
C VAL A 350 -27.76 17.32 8.98
N SER A 351 -29.05 17.63 9.00
CA SER A 351 -29.60 18.95 9.35
C SER A 351 -30.34 19.00 10.69
N SER A 352 -30.70 17.86 11.26
CA SER A 352 -31.49 17.80 12.47
C SER A 352 -30.65 18.25 13.67
N THR A 353 -31.04 19.38 14.25
CA THR A 353 -30.61 19.82 15.60
C THR A 353 -31.34 19.07 16.71
N SER A 354 -32.23 18.12 16.36
CA SER A 354 -33.02 17.38 17.34
C SER A 354 -32.17 16.37 18.10
N ALA A 355 -32.47 16.21 19.39
CA ALA A 355 -31.74 15.39 20.37
C ALA A 355 -31.81 13.86 20.14
N ALA A 356 -32.23 13.40 18.95
CA ALA A 356 -32.48 11.98 18.68
C ALA A 356 -31.20 11.17 18.41
N VAL A 357 -30.12 11.82 17.93
CA VAL A 357 -28.83 11.17 17.69
C VAL A 357 -27.73 11.97 18.38
N ASP A 358 -26.95 11.28 19.20
CA ASP A 358 -25.80 11.87 19.88
C ASP A 358 -24.84 12.55 18.89
N VAL A 359 -24.21 13.65 19.31
CA VAL A 359 -23.29 14.43 18.46
C VAL A 359 -22.11 13.56 18.02
N SER A 360 -21.55 12.76 18.93
CA SER A 360 -20.44 11.85 18.62
C SER A 360 -20.83 10.83 17.55
N LYS A 361 -22.03 10.25 17.66
CA LYS A 361 -22.54 9.29 16.67
C LYS A 361 -22.80 9.94 15.31
N ARG A 362 -23.30 11.19 15.27
CA ARG A 362 -23.46 11.94 14.00
C ARG A 362 -22.13 12.23 13.32
N GLN A 363 -21.09 12.54 14.08
CA GLN A 363 -19.73 12.72 13.53
C GLN A 363 -19.18 11.42 12.94
N GLU A 364 -19.36 10.30 13.64
CA GLU A 364 -18.99 8.96 13.15
C GLU A 364 -19.72 8.63 11.85
N VAL A 365 -21.05 8.74 11.81
CA VAL A 365 -21.87 8.51 10.61
C VAL A 365 -21.40 9.42 9.47
N ALA A 366 -21.10 10.69 9.75
CA ALA A 366 -20.61 11.62 8.74
C ALA A 366 -19.25 11.22 8.16
N ARG A 367 -18.31 10.76 8.99
CA ARG A 367 -17.01 10.25 8.51
C ARG A 367 -17.19 9.01 7.64
N ASP A 368 -18.03 8.08 8.08
CA ASP A 368 -18.25 6.81 7.39
C ASP A 368 -19.01 7.01 6.08
N MET A 369 -19.99 7.91 6.03
CA MET A 369 -20.70 8.24 4.79
C MET A 369 -19.81 8.94 3.76
N LEU A 370 -18.88 9.80 4.17
CA LEU A 370 -17.89 10.39 3.26
C LEU A 370 -16.91 9.34 2.74
N ALA A 371 -16.49 8.41 3.60
CA ALA A 371 -15.68 7.28 3.20
C ALA A 371 -16.43 6.36 2.24
N ALA A 372 -17.74 6.13 2.46
CA ALA A 372 -18.60 5.37 1.58
C ALA A 372 -18.76 6.04 0.21
N GLU A 373 -18.98 7.35 0.18
CA GLU A 373 -19.06 8.12 -1.06
C GLU A 373 -17.74 8.05 -1.83
N THR A 374 -16.62 8.26 -1.14
CA THR A 374 -15.29 8.17 -1.75
C THR A 374 -15.04 6.77 -2.35
N ALA A 375 -15.40 5.71 -1.62
CA ALA A 375 -15.26 4.33 -2.09
C ALA A 375 -16.19 4.02 -3.27
N ALA A 376 -17.44 4.49 -3.24
CA ALA A 376 -18.39 4.35 -4.35
C ALA A 376 -17.90 5.08 -5.61
N SER A 377 -17.41 6.30 -5.45
CA SER A 377 -16.82 7.11 -6.52
C SER A 377 -15.56 6.45 -7.11
N ARG A 378 -14.73 5.80 -6.29
CA ARG A 378 -13.57 5.01 -6.75
C ARG A 378 -13.99 3.78 -7.54
N ALA A 379 -14.98 3.02 -7.06
CA ALA A 379 -15.53 1.87 -7.76
C ALA A 379 -16.09 2.29 -9.12
N LEU A 380 -16.89 3.35 -9.15
CA LEU A 380 -17.43 3.92 -10.38
C LEU A 380 -16.33 4.38 -11.34
N SER A 381 -15.29 5.03 -10.84
CA SER A 381 -14.14 5.49 -11.63
C SER A 381 -13.42 4.33 -12.33
N LEU A 382 -13.32 3.17 -11.69
CA LEU A 382 -12.73 1.96 -12.29
C LEU A 382 -13.64 1.38 -13.38
N ALA A 383 -14.94 1.24 -13.08
CA ALA A 383 -15.91 0.60 -13.97
C ALA A 383 -16.23 1.43 -15.21
N THR A 384 -16.11 2.76 -15.13
CA THR A 384 -16.39 3.69 -16.24
C THR A 384 -15.15 4.23 -16.94
N ASP A 385 -13.97 3.90 -16.42
CA ASP A 385 -12.67 4.45 -16.83
C ASP A 385 -12.69 5.99 -16.86
N SER A 386 -13.09 6.59 -15.74
CA SER A 386 -13.17 8.05 -15.62
C SER A 386 -11.85 8.70 -16.01
N PRO A 387 -11.85 9.72 -16.88
CA PRO A 387 -10.63 10.37 -17.37
C PRO A 387 -9.94 11.23 -16.29
N SER A 388 -10.53 11.37 -15.10
CA SER A 388 -9.97 12.16 -14.00
C SER A 388 -9.01 11.31 -13.15
N PRO A 389 -7.69 11.65 -13.11
CA PRO A 389 -6.74 10.97 -12.23
C PRO A 389 -7.12 11.09 -10.75
N ASN A 390 -7.84 12.16 -10.39
CA ASN A 390 -8.24 12.41 -9.01
C ASN A 390 -9.33 11.46 -8.51
N SER A 391 -10.13 10.84 -9.38
CA SER A 391 -11.17 9.89 -8.98
C SER A 391 -10.70 8.44 -9.04
N ASN A 392 -9.63 8.16 -9.79
CA ASN A 392 -9.16 6.80 -9.99
C ASN A 392 -8.32 6.34 -8.78
N PRO A 393 -8.72 5.27 -8.08
CA PRO A 393 -8.06 4.83 -6.87
C PRO A 393 -6.60 4.43 -7.09
N TRP A 394 -6.22 3.98 -8.29
CA TRP A 394 -4.83 3.62 -8.59
C TRP A 394 -3.90 4.82 -8.62
N PHE A 395 -4.32 5.94 -9.23
CA PHE A 395 -3.52 7.17 -9.27
C PHE A 395 -3.35 7.81 -7.89
N GLN A 396 -4.26 7.53 -6.95
CA GLN A 396 -4.13 7.95 -5.56
C GLN A 396 -3.15 7.08 -4.76
N SER A 397 -2.98 5.81 -5.14
CA SER A 397 -2.21 4.84 -4.36
C SER A 397 -0.87 4.42 -4.98
N LEU A 398 -0.68 4.61 -6.29
CA LEU A 398 0.48 4.13 -7.05
C LEU A 398 1.06 5.24 -7.95
N PRO A 399 2.39 5.24 -8.18
CA PRO A 399 2.99 5.96 -9.30
C PRO A 399 2.39 5.51 -10.64
N ALA A 400 2.28 6.43 -11.59
CA ALA A 400 1.60 6.20 -12.87
C ALA A 400 2.17 5.00 -13.65
N GLU A 401 3.47 4.76 -13.54
CA GLU A 401 4.17 3.66 -14.22
C GLU A 401 3.83 2.28 -13.65
N LEU A 402 3.28 2.21 -12.44
CA LEU A 402 2.94 0.97 -11.74
C LEU A 402 1.45 0.66 -11.80
N ILE A 403 0.64 1.55 -12.37
CA ILE A 403 -0.82 1.39 -12.45
C ILE A 403 -1.17 0.26 -13.42
N PRO A 404 -1.93 -0.77 -12.99
CA PRO A 404 -2.38 -1.81 -13.89
C PRO A 404 -3.22 -1.23 -15.05
N PRO A 405 -3.10 -1.76 -16.28
CA PRO A 405 -3.93 -1.31 -17.38
C PRO A 405 -5.41 -1.48 -17.04
N ASN A 406 -6.26 -0.59 -17.54
CA ASN A 406 -7.70 -0.67 -17.41
C ASN A 406 -8.34 -0.48 -18.80
N LYS A 407 -9.45 -1.17 -19.04
CA LYS A 407 -10.25 -0.99 -20.26
C LYS A 407 -11.73 -0.99 -19.89
N ARG A 408 -12.49 -0.04 -20.41
CA ARG A 408 -13.91 0.11 -20.09
C ARG A 408 -14.73 -1.14 -20.43
N GLU A 409 -14.40 -1.83 -21.51
CA GLU A 409 -15.05 -3.07 -21.95
C GLU A 409 -14.83 -4.27 -21.03
N TRP A 410 -13.96 -4.15 -20.02
CA TRP A 410 -13.77 -5.21 -19.03
C TRP A 410 -14.91 -5.30 -18.00
N PHE A 411 -15.74 -4.27 -17.90
CA PHE A 411 -16.90 -4.23 -17.01
C PHE A 411 -18.22 -4.38 -17.77
N THR A 412 -19.07 -5.29 -17.31
CA THR A 412 -20.42 -5.49 -17.88
C THR A 412 -21.30 -4.27 -17.61
N ASP A 413 -22.40 -4.14 -18.37
CA ASP A 413 -23.39 -3.11 -18.07
C ASP A 413 -23.99 -3.31 -16.67
N GLU A 414 -24.18 -4.55 -16.22
CA GLU A 414 -24.64 -4.89 -14.88
C GLU A 414 -23.67 -4.40 -13.78
N GLU A 415 -22.37 -4.68 -13.91
CA GLU A 415 -21.32 -4.21 -12.97
C GLU A 415 -21.24 -2.68 -12.93
N ARG A 416 -21.38 -2.02 -14.09
CA ARG A 416 -21.45 -0.56 -14.18
C ARG A 416 -22.73 -0.01 -13.54
N GLY A 417 -23.88 -0.63 -13.80
CA GLY A 417 -25.16 -0.27 -13.20
C GLY A 417 -25.15 -0.39 -11.69
N GLU A 418 -24.53 -1.44 -11.16
CA GLU A 418 -24.35 -1.62 -9.72
C GLU A 418 -23.47 -0.52 -9.08
N SER A 419 -22.41 -0.11 -9.77
CA SER A 419 -21.56 1.00 -9.32
C SER A 419 -22.32 2.32 -9.22
N TRP A 420 -23.14 2.62 -10.24
CA TRP A 420 -24.01 3.80 -10.24
C TRP A 420 -25.08 3.72 -9.14
N TYR A 421 -25.66 2.53 -8.93
CA TYR A 421 -26.65 2.32 -7.88
C TYR A 421 -26.08 2.61 -6.49
N VAL A 422 -24.92 2.04 -6.15
CA VAL A 422 -24.27 2.25 -4.86
C VAL A 422 -23.89 3.73 -4.66
N CYS A 423 -23.41 4.40 -5.69
CA CYS A 423 -23.14 5.84 -5.63
C CYS A 423 -24.42 6.64 -5.36
N GLY A 424 -25.51 6.32 -6.05
CA GLY A 424 -26.79 7.00 -5.90
C GLY A 424 -27.47 6.82 -4.53
N ILE A 425 -27.42 5.62 -3.94
CA ILE A 425 -27.95 5.42 -2.57
C ILE A 425 -27.14 6.20 -1.53
N VAL A 426 -25.82 6.27 -1.68
CA VAL A 426 -24.96 7.07 -0.79
C VAL A 426 -25.23 8.56 -0.96
N HIS A 427 -25.37 9.05 -2.20
CA HIS A 427 -25.77 10.44 -2.46
C HIS A 427 -27.13 10.78 -1.87
N THR A 428 -28.10 9.85 -1.92
CA THR A 428 -29.40 10.04 -1.25
C THR A 428 -29.21 10.20 0.26
N ALA A 429 -28.39 9.35 0.87
CA ALA A 429 -28.14 9.32 2.31
C ALA A 429 -27.47 10.60 2.85
N VAL A 430 -26.56 11.21 2.08
CA VAL A 430 -25.87 12.46 2.44
C VAL A 430 -26.66 13.72 2.09
N GLY A 431 -27.90 13.58 1.61
CA GLY A 431 -28.78 14.70 1.27
C GLY A 431 -28.45 15.36 -0.06
N GLU A 432 -28.01 14.58 -1.07
CA GLU A 432 -27.79 15.02 -2.46
C GLU A 432 -28.79 14.34 -3.43
N PRO A 433 -30.11 14.54 -3.28
CA PRO A 433 -31.12 13.85 -4.07
C PRO A 433 -31.03 14.13 -5.57
N LEU A 434 -30.53 15.30 -5.99
CA LEU A 434 -30.33 15.62 -7.41
C LEU A 434 -29.22 14.78 -8.05
N PHE A 435 -28.07 14.66 -7.38
CA PHE A 435 -26.98 13.80 -7.86
C PHE A 435 -27.40 12.33 -7.80
N ALA A 436 -28.02 11.92 -6.70
CA ALA A 436 -28.55 10.58 -6.53
C ALA A 436 -29.53 10.18 -7.65
N ALA A 437 -30.46 11.06 -8.03
CA ALA A 437 -31.41 10.77 -9.10
C ALA A 437 -30.70 10.54 -10.43
N GLY A 438 -29.70 11.36 -10.78
CA GLY A 438 -28.92 11.18 -12.00
C GLY A 438 -28.09 9.89 -12.00
N ASP A 439 -27.56 9.49 -10.86
CA ASP A 439 -26.80 8.24 -10.72
C ASP A 439 -27.71 7.02 -10.81
N LEU A 440 -28.86 7.06 -10.14
CA LEU A 440 -29.85 5.98 -10.13
C LEU A 440 -30.56 5.82 -11.48
N GLU A 441 -30.78 6.92 -12.22
CA GLU A 441 -31.28 6.87 -13.60
C GLU A 441 -30.33 6.07 -14.51
N ARG A 442 -29.02 6.34 -14.42
CA ARG A 442 -27.99 5.58 -15.15
C ARG A 442 -27.94 4.13 -14.71
N ALA A 443 -28.12 3.87 -13.41
CA ALA A 443 -28.18 2.52 -12.88
C ALA A 443 -29.34 1.73 -13.48
N CYS A 444 -30.56 2.29 -13.50
CA CYS A 444 -31.74 1.68 -14.12
C CYS A 444 -31.55 1.44 -15.62
N GLY A 445 -30.93 2.39 -16.33
CA GLY A 445 -30.67 2.24 -17.77
C GLY A 445 -29.67 1.13 -18.11
N LEU A 446 -28.69 0.89 -17.25
CA LEU A 446 -27.65 -0.13 -17.45
C LEU A 446 -28.04 -1.51 -16.90
N ASN A 447 -28.85 -1.56 -15.85
CA ASN A 447 -29.35 -2.78 -15.24
C ASN A 447 -30.85 -2.66 -14.89
N PRO A 448 -31.75 -2.81 -15.89
CA PRO A 448 -33.20 -2.68 -15.68
C PRO A 448 -33.79 -3.71 -14.71
N ASN A 449 -33.12 -4.85 -14.54
CA ASN A 449 -33.55 -5.92 -13.64
C ASN A 449 -32.90 -5.81 -12.25
N GLY A 450 -32.21 -4.70 -11.96
CA GLY A 450 -31.56 -4.44 -10.69
C GLY A 450 -32.57 -4.37 -9.53
N LYS A 451 -32.36 -5.20 -8.50
CA LYS A 451 -33.27 -5.25 -7.34
C LYS A 451 -33.25 -3.91 -6.58
N GLY A 452 -34.40 -3.25 -6.50
CA GLY A 452 -34.59 -2.01 -5.74
C GLY A 452 -34.07 -0.74 -6.44
N PHE A 453 -33.60 -0.83 -7.68
CA PHE A 453 -33.05 0.31 -8.43
C PHE A 453 -34.11 1.36 -8.71
N GLU A 454 -35.26 0.95 -9.26
CA GLU A 454 -36.36 1.86 -9.60
C GLU A 454 -36.97 2.51 -8.36
N ASP A 455 -37.15 1.74 -7.28
CA ASP A 455 -37.65 2.26 -6.01
C ASP A 455 -36.69 3.30 -5.39
N ALA A 456 -35.37 3.06 -5.48
CA ALA A 456 -34.37 4.03 -5.06
C ALA A 456 -34.41 5.29 -5.94
N PHE A 457 -34.51 5.12 -7.26
CA PHE A 457 -34.58 6.24 -8.20
C PHE A 457 -35.79 7.13 -7.91
N GLN A 458 -36.97 6.54 -7.75
CA GLN A 458 -38.19 7.26 -7.42
C GLN A 458 -38.08 8.00 -6.09
N ARG A 459 -37.53 7.35 -5.05
CA ARG A 459 -37.29 7.99 -3.73
C ARG A 459 -36.35 9.19 -3.83
N ALA A 460 -35.30 9.10 -4.64
CA ALA A 460 -34.36 10.20 -4.86
C ALA A 460 -35.02 11.37 -5.60
N ARG A 461 -35.81 11.08 -6.66
CA ARG A 461 -36.57 12.09 -7.42
C ARG A 461 -37.54 12.87 -6.54
N GLU A 462 -38.29 12.18 -5.69
CA GLU A 462 -39.22 12.80 -4.74
C GLU A 462 -38.53 13.66 -3.68
N GLY A 463 -37.24 13.39 -3.41
CA GLY A 463 -36.44 14.16 -2.47
C GLY A 463 -35.85 15.44 -3.04
N ILE A 464 -35.97 15.70 -4.36
CA ILE A 464 -35.33 16.87 -4.99
C ILE A 464 -36.02 18.16 -4.55
N ASP A 465 -35.30 18.98 -3.78
CA ASP A 465 -35.64 20.38 -3.57
C ASP A 465 -34.85 21.26 -4.54
N TRP A 466 -35.54 21.80 -5.55
CA TRP A 466 -34.97 22.67 -6.58
C TRP A 466 -34.40 24.00 -6.05
N ASN A 467 -34.69 24.36 -4.79
CA ASN A 467 -34.13 25.54 -4.15
C ASN A 467 -32.75 25.29 -3.52
N ILE A 468 -32.36 24.03 -3.31
CA ILE A 468 -31.08 23.67 -2.71
C ILE A 468 -30.04 23.50 -3.82
N LYS A 469 -28.91 24.20 -3.68
CA LYS A 469 -27.80 24.08 -4.63
C LYS A 469 -27.12 22.71 -4.51
N PRO A 470 -26.74 22.08 -5.63
CA PRO A 470 -26.02 20.80 -5.61
C PRO A 470 -24.70 20.89 -4.80
N GLY A 471 -24.34 19.83 -4.09
CA GLY A 471 -23.15 19.76 -3.25
C GLY A 471 -23.32 20.40 -1.86
N THR A 472 -24.52 20.85 -1.49
CA THR A 472 -24.79 21.44 -0.17
C THR A 472 -24.84 20.37 0.93
N GLY A 473 -25.41 19.20 0.64
CA GLY A 473 -25.46 18.05 1.55
C GLY A 473 -24.06 17.54 1.88
N LEU A 474 -23.25 17.26 0.85
CA LEU A 474 -21.87 16.83 1.00
C LEU A 474 -21.02 17.83 1.80
N LYS A 475 -21.19 19.14 1.59
CA LYS A 475 -20.52 20.17 2.38
C LYS A 475 -20.93 20.15 3.86
N LYS A 476 -22.22 19.91 4.15
CA LYS A 476 -22.69 19.79 5.54
C LYS A 476 -22.12 18.54 6.21
N VAL A 477 -22.13 17.39 5.53
CA VAL A 477 -21.54 16.15 6.05
C VAL A 477 -20.03 16.31 6.26
N ALA A 478 -19.31 16.89 5.30
CA ALA A 478 -17.88 17.21 5.43
C ALA A 478 -17.57 18.14 6.61
N ARG A 479 -18.47 19.09 6.92
CA ARG A 479 -18.33 19.95 8.09
C ARG A 479 -18.55 19.17 9.39
N LEU A 480 -19.57 18.31 9.44
CA LEU A 480 -19.85 17.47 10.61
C LEU A 480 -18.72 16.50 10.90
N ALA A 481 -18.12 15.89 9.87
CA ALA A 481 -17.01 14.94 10.03
C ALA A 481 -15.72 15.56 10.62
N ARG A 482 -15.54 16.88 10.50
CA ARG A 482 -14.36 17.64 10.98
C ARG A 482 -14.53 18.24 12.37
N GLN A 483 -15.77 18.35 12.85
CA GLN A 483 -16.09 18.71 14.23
C GLN A 483 -15.83 17.50 15.12
#